data_AF-F8P9Y3-F1
#
_entry.id   AF-F8P9Y3-F1
#
_cell.length_a   1.000
_cell.length_b   1.000
_cell.length_c   1.000
_cell.angle_alpha   90.00
_cell.angle_beta   90.00
_cell.angle_gamma   90.00
#
_symmetry.space_group_name_H-M   'P 1'
#
loop_
_entity.id
_entity.type
_entity.pdbx_description
1 polymer ?
#
loop_
_entity_poly.entity_id
_entity_poly.type
_entity_poly.pdbx_seq_one_letter_code
_entity_poly.pdbx_strand_id
1 'polypeptide(L)'
;MRLVSIILPAVALCFGATTVLAATSIKEACGAGKVLSTTVIPYGDQQLTITETHCPGFEALGYNSSRSGNEKRDVQQCNENCSNSCTITATKASFPACQALTNSLASLAFQSFVMTGGTTQTFTLGGACVYTYANYDGYTYDVCYSDFANVGETTANYCIQGIGTGAGICNAPMVQYEYWAVEVSA
;
A
#
# COMPACT_ATOMS: atom_id res chain seq x y z
N MET A 1 -73.43 -12.84 2.15
CA MET A 1 -72.12 -12.86 1.48
C MET A 1 -71.14 -12.07 2.33
N ARG A 2 -70.15 -12.73 2.96
CA ARG A 2 -69.09 -12.08 3.73
C ARG A 2 -67.81 -12.12 2.89
N LEU A 3 -67.27 -10.94 2.56
CA LEU A 3 -65.98 -10.79 1.87
C LEU A 3 -64.85 -10.97 2.88
N VAL A 4 -64.00 -11.97 2.63
CA VAL A 4 -62.77 -12.23 3.39
C VAL A 4 -61.63 -11.50 2.69
N SER A 5 -61.13 -10.43 3.30
CA SER A 5 -59.93 -9.73 2.84
C SER A 5 -58.68 -10.47 3.32
N ILE A 6 -57.92 -11.03 2.38
CA ILE A 6 -56.61 -11.64 2.61
C ILE A 6 -55.56 -10.53 2.43
N ILE A 7 -54.90 -10.14 3.51
CA ILE A 7 -53.77 -9.20 3.49
C ILE A 7 -52.49 -10.03 3.29
N LEU A 8 -51.86 -9.95 2.11
CA LEU A 8 -50.51 -10.46 1.90
C LEU A 8 -49.48 -9.46 2.46
N PRO A 9 -48.54 -9.87 3.34
CA PRO A 9 -47.42 -9.03 3.71
C PRO A 9 -46.37 -9.03 2.59
N ALA A 10 -46.09 -7.85 2.04
CA ALA A 10 -44.99 -7.62 1.11
C ALA A 10 -43.67 -7.70 1.87
N VAL A 11 -42.92 -8.79 1.68
CA VAL A 11 -41.56 -8.95 2.19
C VAL A 11 -40.62 -8.17 1.27
N ALA A 12 -40.28 -6.95 1.67
CA ALA A 12 -39.27 -6.13 1.01
C ALA A 12 -37.87 -6.69 1.35
N LEU A 13 -37.31 -7.50 0.44
CA LEU A 13 -35.90 -7.88 0.46
C LEU A 13 -35.04 -6.66 0.13
N CYS A 14 -34.55 -5.98 1.16
CA CYS A 14 -33.47 -5.01 1.02
C CYS A 14 -32.17 -5.76 0.68
N PHE A 15 -31.90 -5.94 -0.62
CA PHE A 15 -30.54 -6.20 -1.09
C PHE A 15 -29.73 -4.92 -0.88
N GLY A 16 -29.10 -4.81 0.29
CA GLY A 16 -28.02 -3.85 0.49
C GLY A 16 -26.89 -4.24 -0.46
N ALA A 17 -26.78 -3.52 -1.57
CA ALA A 17 -25.62 -3.62 -2.45
C ALA A 17 -24.41 -3.15 -1.64
N THR A 18 -23.67 -4.09 -1.06
CA THR A 18 -22.34 -3.82 -0.56
C THR A 18 -21.46 -3.56 -1.77
N THR A 19 -21.22 -2.29 -2.08
CA THR A 19 -20.17 -1.91 -3.00
C THR A 19 -18.85 -2.37 -2.39
N VAL A 20 -18.37 -3.54 -2.81
CA VAL A 20 -17.00 -3.95 -2.56
C VAL A 20 -16.15 -2.93 -3.31
N LEU A 21 -15.64 -1.93 -2.59
CA LEU A 21 -14.57 -1.08 -3.09
C LEU A 21 -13.40 -2.02 -3.38
N ALA A 22 -13.22 -2.37 -4.65
CA ALA A 22 -12.01 -3.05 -5.07
C ALA A 22 -10.82 -2.20 -4.62
N ALA A 23 -9.86 -2.81 -3.94
CA ALA A 23 -8.64 -2.11 -3.55
C ALA A 23 -7.94 -1.66 -4.82
N THR A 24 -8.04 -0.37 -5.14
CA THR A 24 -7.27 0.25 -6.22
C THR A 24 -5.80 0.17 -5.86
N SER A 25 -4.95 -0.24 -6.80
CA SER A 25 -3.50 -0.29 -6.57
C SER A 25 -2.97 1.11 -6.23
N ILE A 26 -1.84 1.18 -5.51
CA ILE A 26 -1.15 2.44 -5.24
C ILE A 26 -0.77 3.12 -6.56
N LYS A 27 -0.37 2.34 -7.56
CA LYS A 27 -0.04 2.84 -8.90
C LYS A 27 -1.23 3.52 -9.58
N GLU A 28 -2.42 2.91 -9.53
CA GLU A 28 -3.63 3.53 -10.06
C GLU A 28 -4.02 4.78 -9.28
N ALA A 29 -3.94 4.74 -7.94
CA ALA A 29 -4.21 5.88 -7.07
C ALA A 29 -3.22 7.03 -7.28
N CYS A 30 -1.98 6.74 -7.64
CA CYS A 30 -0.94 7.73 -7.92
C CYS A 30 -1.22 8.52 -9.22
N GLY A 31 -1.83 7.88 -10.21
CA GLY A 31 -2.10 8.44 -11.53
C GLY A 31 -0.84 8.52 -12.40
N ALA A 32 -0.71 9.59 -13.19
CA ALA A 32 0.39 9.78 -14.15
C ALA A 32 1.72 10.20 -13.51
N GLY A 33 2.06 9.63 -12.35
CA GLY A 33 3.13 10.08 -11.45
C GLY A 33 4.45 10.47 -12.13
N LYS A 34 5.18 11.39 -11.49
CA LYS A 34 6.46 11.92 -12.00
C LYS A 34 7.62 11.39 -11.15
N VAL A 35 8.53 10.64 -11.77
CA VAL A 35 9.77 10.20 -11.12
C VAL A 35 10.58 11.41 -10.66
N LEU A 36 10.90 11.47 -9.38
CA LEU A 36 11.71 12.51 -8.75
C LEU A 36 13.17 12.09 -8.64
N SER A 37 13.40 10.83 -8.24
CA SER A 37 14.75 10.30 -8.04
C SER A 37 14.78 8.78 -8.26
N THR A 38 15.95 8.27 -8.64
CA THR A 38 16.23 6.83 -8.71
C THR A 38 17.61 6.58 -8.12
N THR A 39 17.66 5.72 -7.11
CA THR A 39 18.88 5.30 -6.43
C THR A 39 19.10 3.82 -6.67
N VAL A 40 20.33 3.42 -6.93
CA VAL A 40 20.70 2.02 -7.15
C VAL A 40 21.76 1.63 -6.14
N ILE A 41 21.48 0.59 -5.36
CA ILE A 41 22.37 0.06 -4.33
C ILE A 41 22.78 -1.36 -4.74
N PRO A 42 24.09 -1.67 -4.87
CA PRO A 42 24.53 -3.03 -5.18
C PRO A 42 24.25 -3.98 -4.01
N TYR A 43 23.75 -5.18 -4.31
CA TYR A 43 23.48 -6.23 -3.33
C TYR A 43 23.81 -7.61 -3.93
N GLY A 44 25.00 -8.14 -3.59
CA GLY A 44 25.54 -9.33 -4.24
C GLY A 44 25.71 -9.11 -5.76
N ASP A 45 25.17 -10.03 -6.56
CA ASP A 45 25.15 -9.93 -8.03
C ASP A 45 23.91 -9.20 -8.58
N GLN A 46 23.09 -8.63 -7.69
CA GLN A 46 21.86 -7.92 -8.02
C GLN A 46 21.95 -6.44 -7.63
N GLN A 47 20.96 -5.67 -8.06
CA GLN A 47 20.85 -4.25 -7.78
C GLN A 47 19.49 -3.93 -7.16
N LEU A 48 19.51 -3.40 -5.94
CA LEU A 48 18.34 -2.82 -5.30
C LEU A 48 18.10 -1.45 -5.93
N THR A 49 17.01 -1.31 -6.67
CA THR A 49 16.59 -0.04 -7.27
C THR A 49 15.47 0.56 -6.44
N ILE A 50 15.67 1.83 -6.05
CA ILE A 50 14.73 2.63 -5.25
C ILE A 50 14.32 3.80 -6.12
N THR A 51 13.01 3.95 -6.38
CA THR A 51 12.50 5.07 -7.20
C THR A 51 11.47 5.86 -6.42
N GLU A 52 11.70 7.15 -6.25
CA GLU A 52 10.73 8.08 -5.69
C GLU A 52 9.91 8.70 -6.82
N THR A 53 8.58 8.70 -6.65
CA THR A 53 7.64 9.23 -7.65
C THR A 53 6.64 10.14 -6.95
N HIS A 54 6.47 11.36 -7.47
CA HIS A 54 5.41 12.26 -7.05
C HIS A 54 4.07 11.82 -7.65
N CYS A 55 3.02 11.81 -6.83
CA CYS A 55 1.72 11.24 -7.14
C CYS A 55 0.60 12.28 -7.05
N PRO A 56 0.24 12.94 -8.16
CA PRO A 56 -0.83 13.95 -8.16
C PRO A 56 -2.20 13.36 -7.79
N GLY A 57 -2.42 12.06 -8.04
CA GLY A 57 -3.67 11.40 -7.69
C GLY A 57 -3.93 11.34 -6.18
N PHE A 58 -2.90 11.42 -5.33
CA PHE A 58 -3.08 11.40 -3.88
C PHE A 58 -3.75 12.67 -3.35
N GLU A 59 -3.60 13.81 -4.03
CA GLU A 59 -4.27 15.06 -3.67
C GLU A 59 -5.79 14.94 -3.82
N ALA A 60 -6.26 14.22 -4.85
CA ALA A 60 -7.67 14.01 -5.13
C ALA A 60 -8.36 13.11 -4.09
N LEU A 61 -7.60 12.31 -3.34
CA LEU A 61 -8.12 11.47 -2.25
C LEU A 61 -8.52 12.29 -1.02
N GLY A 62 -8.25 13.59 -1.00
CA GLY A 62 -8.75 14.53 0.01
C GLY A 62 -8.01 14.48 1.35
N TYR A 63 -7.05 13.56 1.53
CA TYR A 63 -6.21 13.47 2.72
C TYR A 63 -5.38 14.76 2.96
N ASN A 64 -5.10 15.52 1.89
CA ASN A 64 -4.31 16.76 1.91
C ASN A 64 -5.12 18.06 2.09
N SER A 65 -6.44 18.02 2.01
CA SER A 65 -7.28 19.22 1.78
C SER A 65 -7.30 20.27 2.91
N SER A 66 -6.66 20.01 4.05
CA SER A 66 -6.58 20.96 5.18
C SER A 66 -5.20 21.10 5.81
N ARG A 67 -4.15 20.46 5.25
CA ARG A 67 -2.86 20.30 5.93
C ARG A 67 -1.68 20.54 4.99
N SER A 68 -1.50 21.78 4.55
CA SER A 68 -0.27 22.21 3.89
C SER A 68 0.77 22.60 4.96
N GLY A 69 1.62 21.68 5.37
CA GLY A 69 2.75 21.98 6.21
C GLY A 69 4.02 21.41 5.57
N ASN A 70 4.96 22.27 5.17
CA ASN A 70 6.31 21.84 4.79
C ASN A 70 7.14 21.34 6.00
N GLU A 71 6.49 21.11 7.13
CA GLU A 71 7.12 20.69 8.37
C GLU A 71 7.29 19.18 8.33
N LYS A 72 8.55 18.73 8.33
CA LYS A 72 8.87 17.35 8.68
C LYS A 72 8.34 17.10 10.08
N ARG A 73 7.52 16.06 10.26
CA ARG A 73 7.16 15.65 11.62
C ARG A 73 8.33 14.85 12.17
N ASP A 74 8.69 15.07 13.44
CA ASP A 74 9.62 14.22 14.19
C ASP A 74 9.00 12.84 14.53
N VAL A 75 8.19 12.30 13.64
CA VAL A 75 7.55 10.99 13.78
C VAL A 75 8.27 10.03 12.86
N GLN A 76 9.06 9.14 13.46
CA GLN A 76 9.65 8.02 12.78
C GLN A 76 8.57 6.95 12.60
N GLN A 77 8.23 6.63 11.35
CA GLN A 77 7.26 5.59 10.99
C GLN A 77 7.97 4.24 10.98
N CYS A 78 8.03 3.64 12.16
CA CYS A 78 8.63 2.34 12.44
C CYS A 78 7.60 1.42 13.10
N ASN A 79 6.44 1.31 12.42
CA ASN A 79 5.29 0.55 12.87
C ASN A 79 4.93 -0.47 11.78
N GLU A 80 4.56 -1.68 12.20
CA GLU A 80 4.17 -2.78 11.31
C GLU A 80 2.64 -3.02 11.32
N ASN A 81 1.89 -2.16 12.02
CA ASN A 81 0.46 -2.35 12.21
C ASN A 81 -0.30 -1.89 10.97
N CYS A 82 -0.90 -2.83 10.25
CA CYS A 82 -1.76 -2.52 9.11
C CYS A 82 -2.78 -3.62 8.85
N SER A 83 -3.75 -3.31 8.00
CA SER A 83 -4.72 -4.28 7.50
C SER A 83 -4.36 -4.70 6.08
N ASN A 84 -4.12 -6.00 5.90
CA ASN A 84 -3.84 -6.60 4.59
C ASN A 84 -5.13 -6.79 3.79
N SER A 85 -5.09 -6.42 2.51
CA SER A 85 -6.12 -6.71 1.50
C SER A 85 -5.44 -7.28 0.26
N CYS A 86 -5.99 -8.36 -0.29
CA CYS A 86 -5.40 -9.04 -1.44
C CYS A 86 -6.21 -8.78 -2.70
N THR A 87 -5.50 -8.49 -3.80
CA THR A 87 -6.09 -8.25 -5.11
C THR A 87 -5.80 -9.42 -6.03
N ILE A 88 -6.84 -10.16 -6.40
CA ILE A 88 -6.71 -11.39 -7.21
C ILE A 88 -6.45 -11.15 -8.70
N THR A 89 -6.63 -9.91 -9.19
CA THR A 89 -6.51 -9.55 -10.61
C THR A 89 -5.14 -9.00 -11.01
N ALA A 90 -4.30 -8.66 -10.04
CA ALA A 90 -2.96 -8.13 -10.31
C ALA A 90 -1.97 -9.26 -10.59
N THR A 91 -0.92 -8.96 -11.36
CA THR A 91 0.16 -9.91 -11.65
C THR A 91 0.81 -10.37 -10.35
N LYS A 92 0.85 -11.70 -10.16
CA LYS A 92 1.40 -12.33 -8.96
C LYS A 92 2.92 -12.16 -8.92
N ALA A 93 3.43 -11.58 -7.83
CA ALA A 93 4.88 -11.52 -7.60
C ALA A 93 5.44 -12.88 -7.18
N SER A 94 6.73 -13.08 -7.41
CA SER A 94 7.42 -14.30 -6.96
C SER A 94 7.74 -14.18 -5.47
N PHE A 95 7.18 -15.05 -4.62
CA PHE A 95 7.47 -15.00 -3.19
C PHE A 95 8.97 -15.16 -2.86
N PRO A 96 9.73 -16.09 -3.49
CA PRO A 96 11.19 -16.12 -3.32
C PRO A 96 11.88 -14.80 -3.70
N ALA A 97 11.37 -14.08 -4.71
CA ALA A 97 11.89 -12.76 -5.06
C ALA A 97 11.55 -11.70 -4.00
N CYS A 98 10.35 -11.76 -3.41
CA CYS A 98 9.98 -10.90 -2.28
C CYS A 98 10.86 -11.17 -1.05
N GLN A 99 11.19 -12.42 -0.75
CA GLN A 99 12.15 -12.75 0.32
C GLN A 99 13.55 -12.20 0.02
N ALA A 100 14.02 -12.30 -1.22
CA ALA A 100 15.29 -11.71 -1.62
C ALA A 100 15.28 -10.19 -1.47
N LEU A 101 14.18 -9.52 -1.86
CA LEU A 101 14.00 -8.08 -1.67
C LEU A 101 13.99 -7.73 -0.17
N THR A 102 13.24 -8.43 0.66
CA THR A 102 13.23 -8.25 2.13
C THR A 102 14.63 -8.39 2.72
N ASN A 103 15.38 -9.42 2.35
CA ASN A 103 16.76 -9.62 2.81
C ASN A 103 17.70 -8.48 2.38
N SER A 104 17.50 -7.93 1.18
CA SER A 104 18.28 -6.78 0.72
C SER A 104 17.95 -5.51 1.52
N LEU A 105 16.69 -5.27 1.86
CA LEU A 105 16.27 -4.14 2.69
C LEU A 105 16.71 -4.33 4.16
N ALA A 106 16.68 -5.57 4.67
CA ALA A 106 17.17 -5.90 6.01
C ALA A 106 18.67 -5.62 6.18
N SER A 107 19.46 -5.66 5.10
CA SER A 107 20.87 -5.22 5.14
C SER A 107 21.04 -3.73 5.45
N LEU A 108 19.95 -2.95 5.32
CA LEU A 108 19.86 -1.53 5.66
C LEU A 108 19.12 -1.27 6.99
N ALA A 109 18.88 -2.30 7.82
CA ALA A 109 17.97 -2.25 8.98
C ALA A 109 18.24 -1.15 10.03
N PHE A 110 19.46 -0.60 10.11
CA PHE A 110 19.79 0.51 11.02
C PHE A 110 19.65 1.90 10.38
N GLN A 111 19.08 1.96 9.18
CA GLN A 111 18.87 3.19 8.43
C GLN A 111 17.37 3.45 8.26
N SER A 112 17.04 4.71 8.02
CA SER A 112 15.73 5.14 7.56
C SER A 112 15.83 5.78 6.19
N PHE A 113 14.68 5.90 5.52
CA PHE A 113 14.54 6.71 4.32
C PHE A 113 13.45 7.76 4.53
N VAL A 114 13.64 8.92 3.90
CA VAL A 114 12.70 10.04 3.97
C VAL A 114 11.58 9.81 2.98
N MET A 115 10.33 9.86 3.44
CA MET A 115 9.13 9.80 2.61
C MET A 115 8.43 11.14 2.59
N THR A 116 8.57 11.84 1.47
CA THR A 116 7.85 13.10 1.21
C THR A 116 6.34 12.85 1.13
N GLY A 117 5.54 13.81 1.59
CA GLY A 117 4.08 13.76 1.42
C GLY A 117 3.68 13.74 -0.06
N GLY A 118 2.63 12.98 -0.41
CA GLY A 118 2.14 12.89 -1.78
C GLY A 118 3.10 12.17 -2.75
N THR A 119 3.99 11.32 -2.24
CA THR A 119 4.91 10.52 -3.05
C THR A 119 4.81 9.03 -2.75
N THR A 120 5.34 8.23 -3.67
CA THR A 120 5.62 6.81 -3.47
C THR A 120 7.11 6.55 -3.58
N GLN A 121 7.62 5.58 -2.83
CA GLN A 121 8.91 4.95 -3.12
C GLN A 121 8.72 3.48 -3.46
N THR A 122 9.21 3.09 -4.63
CA THR A 122 9.20 1.70 -5.11
C THR A 122 10.58 1.08 -4.95
N PHE A 123 10.63 -0.12 -4.39
CA PHE A 123 11.83 -0.90 -4.16
C PHE A 123 11.74 -2.18 -4.97
N THR A 124 12.76 -2.46 -5.78
CA THR A 124 12.83 -3.69 -6.57
C THR A 124 14.23 -4.28 -6.57
N LEU A 125 14.29 -5.61 -6.54
CA LEU A 125 15.51 -6.39 -6.69
C LEU A 125 15.32 -7.34 -7.86
N GLY A 126 15.80 -6.96 -9.04
CA GLY A 126 15.67 -7.77 -10.26
C GLY A 126 14.26 -7.87 -10.85
N GLY A 127 13.28 -7.09 -10.37
CA GLY A 127 11.99 -6.87 -11.06
C GLY A 127 10.92 -7.95 -10.91
N ALA A 128 11.13 -8.99 -10.10
CA ALA A 128 10.14 -10.07 -9.90
C ALA A 128 9.27 -9.91 -8.63
N CYS A 129 9.62 -8.94 -7.79
CA CYS A 129 8.82 -8.44 -6.69
C CYS A 129 9.14 -6.95 -6.49
N VAL A 130 8.10 -6.17 -6.22
CA VAL A 130 8.16 -4.73 -6.00
C VAL A 130 7.42 -4.43 -4.70
N TYR A 131 8.11 -3.77 -3.77
CA TYR A 131 7.46 -3.15 -2.62
C TYR A 131 7.29 -1.67 -2.91
N THR A 132 6.08 -1.16 -2.76
CA THR A 132 5.76 0.26 -2.94
C THR A 132 5.25 0.83 -1.64
N TYR A 133 5.98 1.80 -1.08
CA TYR A 133 5.48 2.61 0.03
C TYR A 133 4.77 3.84 -0.54
N ALA A 134 3.55 4.12 -0.12
CA ALA A 134 2.83 5.35 -0.41
C ALA A 134 2.68 6.20 0.85
N ASN A 135 3.03 7.48 0.75
CA ASN A 135 2.67 8.47 1.75
C ASN A 135 1.52 9.33 1.18
N TYR A 136 0.30 9.02 1.62
CA TYR A 136 -0.90 9.76 1.21
C TYR A 136 -1.07 11.08 1.97
N ASP A 137 -0.29 11.28 3.04
CA ASP A 137 -0.32 12.51 3.82
C ASP A 137 0.46 13.64 3.12
N GLY A 138 0.29 14.86 3.62
CA GLY A 138 0.99 16.06 3.17
C GLY A 138 2.31 16.30 3.93
N TYR A 139 2.63 15.47 4.92
CA TYR A 139 3.83 15.60 5.74
C TYR A 139 4.92 14.62 5.34
N THR A 140 6.15 15.00 5.63
CA THR A 140 7.33 14.16 5.45
C THR A 140 7.63 13.36 6.72
N TYR A 141 7.94 12.07 6.57
CA TYR A 141 8.28 11.15 7.65
C TYR A 141 9.59 10.40 7.36
N ASP A 142 10.23 9.89 8.40
CA ASP A 142 11.33 8.92 8.26
C ASP A 142 10.76 7.50 8.44
N VAL A 143 11.00 6.61 7.49
CA VAL A 143 10.51 5.23 7.51
C VAL A 143 11.67 4.28 7.77
N CYS A 144 11.51 3.34 8.71
CA CYS A 144 12.51 2.31 8.99
C CYS A 144 12.56 1.28 7.84
N TYR A 145 13.75 0.98 7.32
CA TYR A 145 13.91 -0.06 6.29
C TYR A 145 13.47 -1.45 6.78
N SER A 146 13.78 -1.80 8.03
CA SER A 146 13.41 -3.08 8.64
C SER A 146 11.90 -3.30 8.64
N ASP A 147 11.16 -2.30 9.09
CA ASP A 147 9.73 -2.43 9.36
C ASP A 147 8.96 -2.39 8.05
N PHE A 148 9.39 -1.53 7.11
CA PHE A 148 8.90 -1.56 5.74
C PHE A 148 9.11 -2.93 5.07
N ALA A 149 10.29 -3.53 5.25
CA ALA A 149 10.60 -4.84 4.69
C ALA A 149 9.76 -5.96 5.32
N ASN A 150 9.56 -5.92 6.64
CA ASN A 150 8.72 -6.87 7.39
C ASN A 150 7.24 -6.76 6.98
N VAL A 151 6.75 -5.53 6.82
CA VAL A 151 5.41 -5.26 6.31
C VAL A 151 5.24 -5.85 4.91
N GLY A 152 6.17 -5.55 3.99
CA GLY A 152 6.17 -6.11 2.64
C GLY A 152 6.19 -7.63 2.63
N GLU A 153 7.05 -8.27 3.43
CA GLU A 153 7.11 -9.73 3.51
C GLU A 153 5.82 -10.33 4.08
N THR A 154 5.23 -9.71 5.12
CA THR A 154 3.98 -10.17 5.72
C THR A 154 2.83 -10.08 4.74
N THR A 155 2.72 -8.98 4.00
CA THR A 155 1.74 -8.80 2.92
C THR A 155 1.97 -9.84 1.81
N ALA A 156 3.22 -10.08 1.41
CA ALA A 156 3.57 -11.10 0.43
C ALA A 156 3.17 -12.51 0.91
N ASN A 157 3.48 -12.86 2.15
CA ASN A 157 3.14 -14.15 2.73
C ASN A 157 1.61 -14.36 2.76
N TYR A 158 0.87 -13.33 3.16
CA TYR A 158 -0.59 -13.39 3.25
C TYR A 158 -1.27 -13.46 1.86
N CYS A 159 -0.86 -12.61 0.91
CA CYS A 159 -1.54 -12.44 -0.37
C CYS A 159 -0.96 -13.23 -1.55
N ILE A 160 0.30 -13.70 -1.48
CA ILE A 160 0.96 -14.42 -2.58
C ILE A 160 1.13 -15.91 -2.25
N GLN A 161 1.57 -16.24 -1.02
CA GLN A 161 1.67 -17.64 -0.56
C GLN A 161 0.36 -18.17 0.01
N GLY A 162 -0.35 -17.34 0.78
CA GLY A 162 -1.54 -17.74 1.53
C GLY A 162 -2.79 -17.83 0.67
N ILE A 163 -3.81 -17.06 1.05
CA ILE A 163 -5.17 -17.16 0.50
C ILE A 163 -5.37 -16.36 -0.80
N GLY A 164 -4.42 -15.48 -1.13
CA GLY A 164 -4.47 -14.64 -2.33
C GLY A 164 -3.76 -15.26 -3.53
N THR A 165 -4.18 -14.86 -4.73
CA THR A 165 -3.58 -15.29 -6.01
C THR A 165 -2.83 -14.16 -6.71
N GLY A 166 -2.59 -13.02 -6.06
CA GLY A 166 -2.10 -11.81 -6.73
C GLY A 166 -1.37 -10.84 -5.81
N ALA A 167 -1.45 -9.55 -6.11
CA ALA A 167 -0.85 -8.49 -5.31
C ALA A 167 -1.53 -8.34 -3.96
N GLY A 168 -0.87 -7.66 -3.02
CA GLY A 168 -1.42 -7.33 -1.72
C GLY A 168 -1.13 -5.89 -1.35
N ILE A 169 -2.03 -5.27 -0.60
CA ILE A 169 -1.83 -3.95 0.00
C ILE A 169 -2.05 -4.04 1.51
N CYS A 170 -1.12 -3.47 2.25
CA CYS A 170 -1.19 -3.26 3.68
C CYS A 170 -1.49 -1.77 3.90
N ASN A 171 -2.66 -1.47 4.45
CA ASN A 171 -3.06 -0.10 4.76
C ASN A 171 -2.89 0.17 6.26
N ALA A 172 -2.14 1.22 6.59
CA ALA A 172 -2.01 1.66 7.97
C ALA A 172 -3.39 1.96 8.57
N PRO A 173 -3.60 1.72 9.88
CA PRO A 173 -4.79 2.19 10.54
C PRO A 173 -4.86 3.70 10.38
N MET A 174 -5.99 4.22 9.89
CA MET A 174 -6.23 5.65 9.65
C MET A 174 -6.39 6.43 10.98
N VAL A 175 -5.45 6.26 11.90
CA VAL A 175 -5.40 6.94 13.19
C VAL A 175 -4.29 7.98 13.15
N GLN A 176 -4.60 9.19 13.63
CA GLN A 176 -3.63 10.24 13.92
C GLN A 176 -2.52 10.44 12.87
N TYR A 177 -2.86 10.85 11.65
CA TYR A 177 -1.86 11.35 10.68
C TYR A 177 -0.90 10.27 10.13
N GLU A 178 -1.28 8.99 10.19
CA GLU A 178 -0.51 7.88 9.61
C GLU A 178 -1.20 7.34 8.36
N TYR A 179 -1.32 8.19 7.33
CA TYR A 179 -1.94 7.79 6.06
C TYR A 179 -0.89 7.23 5.10
N TRP A 180 -0.45 6.00 5.37
CA TRP A 180 0.47 5.28 4.49
C TRP A 180 -0.06 3.91 4.10
N ALA A 181 0.48 3.37 3.02
CA ALA A 181 0.25 1.99 2.60
C ALA A 181 1.51 1.38 2.01
N VAL A 182 1.59 0.06 2.11
CA VAL A 182 2.62 -0.75 1.44
C VAL A 182 1.93 -1.71 0.49
N GLU A 183 2.24 -1.62 -0.80
CA GLU A 183 1.78 -2.57 -1.82
C GLU A 183 2.92 -3.51 -2.22
N VAL A 184 2.58 -4.79 -2.38
CA VAL A 184 3.44 -5.83 -2.93
C VAL A 184 2.88 -6.28 -4.28
N SER A 185 3.69 -6.13 -5.32
CA SER A 185 3.31 -6.47 -6.70
C SER A 185 4.51 -7.02 -7.50
N ALA A 186 4.28 -7.39 -8.77
CA ALA A 186 5.29 -7.88 -9.70
C ALA A 186 5.74 -6.76 -10.65
#